data_AF-A0A4P7VLC1-F1
#
_entry.id   AF-A0A4P7VLC1-F1
#
_cell.length_a   1.000
_cell.length_b   1.000
_cell.length_c   1.000
_cell.angle_alpha   90.00
_cell.angle_beta   90.00
_cell.angle_gamma   90.00
#
_symmetry.space_group_name_H-M   'P 1'
#
loop_
_entity.id
_entity.type
_entity.pdbx_description
1 polymer ?
#
loop_
_entity_poly.entity_id
_entity_poly.type
_entity_poly.pdbx_seq_one_letter_code
_entity_poly.pdbx_strand_id
1 'polypeptide(L)'
;MDICDRINEIIKHENLNIASFARKIGIGDQTVRGVVAMRRNKPGFDFIMKIVQTFDWLDAHWLITGEGDMICKNMLTMGGVKNHPRLKRF
;
A
#
# COMPACT_ATOMS: atom_id res chain seq x y z
N MET A 1 -10.00 -11.28 -5.98
CA MET A 1 -9.10 -10.18 -6.38
C MET A 1 -7.67 -10.63 -6.14
N ASP A 2 -6.76 -10.49 -7.09
CA ASP A 2 -5.35 -10.83 -6.87
C ASP A 2 -4.59 -9.67 -6.19
N ILE A 3 -3.33 -9.89 -5.83
CA ILE A 3 -2.53 -8.86 -5.15
C ILE A 3 -2.18 -7.67 -6.07
N CYS A 4 -2.10 -7.89 -7.37
CA CYS A 4 -1.84 -6.83 -8.35
C CYS A 4 -3.06 -5.91 -8.50
N ASP A 5 -4.26 -6.47 -8.45
CA ASP A 5 -5.52 -5.72 -8.40
C ASP A 5 -5.58 -4.85 -7.13
N ARG A 6 -5.23 -5.41 -5.96
CA ARG A 6 -5.16 -4.65 -4.70
C ARG A 6 -4.17 -3.50 -4.74
N ILE A 7 -2.99 -3.71 -5.33
CA ILE A 7 -2.01 -2.64 -5.51
C ILE A 7 -2.57 -1.56 -6.46
N ASN A 8 -3.30 -1.94 -7.51
CA ASN A 8 -3.97 -0.98 -8.39
C ASN A 8 -5.03 -0.16 -7.64
N GLU A 9 -5.78 -0.74 -6.71
CA GLU A 9 -6.74 -0.01 -5.89
C GLU A 9 -6.06 1.02 -5.00
N ILE A 10 -4.93 0.67 -4.37
CA ILE A 10 -4.12 1.61 -3.59
C ILE A 10 -3.64 2.79 -4.45
N ILE A 11 -3.14 2.50 -5.66
CA ILE A 11 -2.69 3.53 -6.61
C ILE A 11 -3.83 4.49 -6.98
N LYS A 12 -5.02 3.95 -7.26
CA LYS A 12 -6.22 4.74 -7.58
C LYS A 12 -6.70 5.55 -6.39
N HIS A 13 -6.75 4.97 -5.19
CA HIS A 13 -7.16 5.63 -3.97
C HIS A 13 -6.28 6.84 -3.64
N GLU A 14 -4.98 6.72 -3.88
CA GLU A 14 -4.01 7.81 -3.70
C GLU A 14 -3.99 8.82 -4.86
N ASN A 15 -4.80 8.60 -5.91
CA ASN A 15 -4.82 9.38 -7.14
C ASN A 15 -3.43 9.51 -7.79
N LEU A 16 -2.67 8.42 -7.80
CA LEU A 16 -1.31 8.34 -8.35
C LEU A 16 -1.28 7.62 -9.69
N ASN A 17 -0.24 7.88 -10.47
CA ASN A 17 0.13 7.02 -11.59
C ASN A 17 1.27 6.07 -11.15
N ILE A 18 1.61 5.09 -11.98
CA ILE A 18 2.65 4.08 -11.67
C ILE A 18 3.97 4.75 -11.27
N ALA A 19 4.38 5.79 -11.99
CA ALA A 19 5.66 6.45 -11.74
C ALA A 19 5.69 7.23 -10.43
N SER A 20 4.61 7.94 -10.09
CA SER A 20 4.51 8.64 -8.81
C SER A 20 4.35 7.67 -7.63
N PHE A 21 3.62 6.58 -7.81
CA PHE A 21 3.53 5.50 -6.82
C PHE A 21 4.89 4.85 -6.55
N ALA A 22 5.62 4.49 -7.62
CA ALA A 22 6.95 3.89 -7.53
C ALA A 22 7.94 4.77 -6.74
N ARG A 23 7.97 6.08 -7.04
CA ARG A 23 8.75 7.05 -6.27
C ARG A 23 8.31 7.11 -4.80
N LYS A 24 7.00 7.12 -4.53
CA LYS A 24 6.44 7.23 -3.18
C LYS A 24 6.82 6.04 -2.29
N ILE A 25 6.78 4.82 -2.83
CA ILE A 25 7.17 3.60 -2.10
C ILE A 25 8.68 3.30 -2.17
N GLY A 26 9.46 4.10 -2.90
CA GLY A 26 10.91 3.90 -3.04
C GLY A 26 11.28 2.61 -3.79
N ILE A 27 10.52 2.23 -4.83
CA ILE A 27 10.81 1.10 -5.72
C ILE A 27 10.94 1.62 -7.16
N GLY A 28 11.81 1.01 -7.98
CA GLY A 28 11.98 1.40 -9.38
C GLY A 28 10.70 1.23 -10.21
N ASP A 29 10.41 2.19 -11.10
CA ASP A 29 9.22 2.21 -11.97
C ASP A 29 9.05 0.90 -12.75
N GLN A 30 10.14 0.37 -13.31
CA GLN A 30 10.13 -0.87 -14.08
C GLN A 30 9.66 -2.07 -13.24
N THR A 31 10.08 -2.14 -11.98
CA THR A 31 9.67 -3.22 -11.06
C THR A 31 8.18 -3.11 -10.73
N VAL A 32 7.70 -1.90 -10.43
CA VAL A 32 6.27 -1.65 -10.17
C VAL A 32 5.44 -1.98 -11.40
N ARG A 33 5.85 -1.53 -12.59
CA ARG A 33 5.17 -1.81 -13.86
C ARG A 33 5.10 -3.31 -14.17
N GLY A 34 6.18 -4.04 -13.89
CA GLY A 34 6.27 -5.49 -14.05
C GLY A 34 5.25 -6.25 -13.18
N VAL A 35 5.00 -5.77 -11.97
CA VAL A 35 4.00 -6.34 -11.04
C VAL A 35 2.58 -5.91 -11.42
N VAL A 36 2.36 -4.60 -11.54
CA VAL A 36 1.01 -3.99 -11.55
C VAL A 36 0.40 -3.97 -12.95
N ALA A 37 1.16 -3.55 -13.97
CA ALA A 37 0.65 -3.37 -15.33
C ALA A 37 0.86 -4.63 -16.19
N MET A 38 2.03 -5.26 -16.07
CA MET A 38 2.40 -6.42 -16.90
C MET A 38 2.03 -7.74 -16.24
N ARG A 39 1.80 -7.77 -14.92
CA ARG A 39 1.51 -8.97 -14.11
C ARG A 39 2.50 -10.13 -14.31
N ARG A 40 3.76 -9.83 -14.66
CA ARG A 40 4.79 -10.85 -14.91
C ARG A 40 5.54 -11.24 -13.64
N ASN A 41 5.51 -10.38 -12.63
CA ASN A 41 6.23 -10.58 -11.38
C ASN A 41 5.23 -10.57 -10.21
N LYS A 42 5.41 -11.50 -9.26
CA LYS A 42 4.76 -11.39 -7.95
C LYS A 42 5.57 -10.43 -7.07
N PRO A 43 4.92 -9.55 -6.28
CA PRO A 43 5.63 -8.72 -5.33
C PRO A 43 6.26 -9.60 -4.25
N GLY A 44 7.55 -9.42 -3.99
CA GLY A 44 8.25 -10.05 -2.87
C GLY A 44 7.97 -9.34 -1.55
N PHE A 45 8.48 -9.89 -0.44
CA PHE A 45 8.28 -9.35 0.91
C PHE A 45 8.68 -7.86 1.02
N ASP A 46 9.86 -7.48 0.53
CA ASP A 46 10.33 -6.09 0.60
C ASP A 46 9.41 -5.12 -0.16
N PHE A 47 8.78 -5.59 -1.24
CA PHE A 47 7.82 -4.79 -2.00
C PHE A 47 6.58 -4.50 -1.16
N ILE A 48 6.02 -5.55 -0.55
CA ILE A 48 4.85 -5.45 0.33
C ILE A 48 5.16 -4.58 1.54
N MET A 49 6.32 -4.78 2.17
CA MET A 49 6.72 -3.99 3.33
C MET A 49 6.85 -2.50 3.01
N LYS A 50 7.44 -2.15 1.85
CA LYS A 50 7.53 -0.76 1.41
C LYS A 50 6.16 -0.12 1.21
N ILE A 51 5.18 -0.85 0.66
CA ILE A 51 3.80 -0.35 0.56
C ILE A 51 3.23 -0.08 1.95
N VAL A 52 3.24 -1.09 2.83
CA VAL A 52 2.63 -0.99 4.18
C VAL A 52 3.28 0.12 5.01
N GLN A 53 4.58 0.32 4.89
CA GLN A 53 5.31 1.41 5.57
C GLN A 53 5.05 2.80 4.97
N THR A 54 4.59 2.87 3.72
CA THR A 54 4.30 4.14 3.04
C THR A 54 2.88 4.64 3.32
N PHE A 55 1.94 3.72 3.54
CA PHE A 55 0.51 4.05 3.70
C PHE A 55 -0.02 3.56 5.05
N ASP A 56 0.05 4.42 6.07
CA ASP A 56 -0.39 4.10 7.44
C ASP A 56 -1.89 3.77 7.56
N TRP A 57 -2.69 4.15 6.55
CA TRP A 57 -4.13 3.84 6.49
C TRP A 57 -4.44 2.44 5.97
N LEU A 58 -3.47 1.77 5.32
CA LEU A 58 -3.65 0.51 4.62
C LEU A 58 -3.62 -0.67 5.57
N ASP A 59 -4.59 -1.58 5.43
CA ASP A 59 -4.58 -2.85 6.13
C ASP A 59 -3.67 -3.88 5.44
N ALA A 60 -2.63 -4.34 6.16
CA ALA A 60 -1.67 -5.28 5.63
C ALA A 60 -2.26 -6.69 5.43
N HIS A 61 -3.22 -7.10 6.26
CA HIS A 61 -3.89 -8.39 6.10
C HIS A 61 -4.66 -8.39 4.78
N TRP A 62 -5.46 -7.36 4.52
CA TRP A 62 -6.17 -7.20 3.26
C TRP A 62 -5.24 -7.21 2.05
N LEU A 63 -4.11 -6.49 2.09
CA LEU A 63 -3.15 -6.49 0.98
C LEU A 63 -2.60 -7.91 0.69
N ILE A 64 -2.31 -8.69 1.73
CA ILE A 64 -1.68 -10.01 1.57
C ILE A 64 -2.72 -11.06 1.19
N THR A 65 -3.79 -11.19 1.97
CA THR A 65 -4.78 -12.28 1.85
C THR A 65 -5.89 -11.96 0.86
N GLY A 66 -6.21 -10.68 0.68
CA GLY A 66 -7.39 -10.24 -0.06
C GLY A 66 -8.69 -10.32 0.73
N GLU A 67 -8.60 -10.56 2.04
CA GLU A 67 -9.75 -10.68 2.94
C GLU A 67 -9.86 -9.46 3.87
N GLY A 68 -11.08 -9.07 4.19
CA GLY A 68 -11.37 -7.90 5.02
C GLY A 68 -11.46 -6.60 4.21
N ASP A 69 -11.13 -5.49 4.85
CA ASP A 69 -11.26 -4.13 4.29
C ASP A 69 -9.89 -3.54 3.97
N MET A 70 -9.79 -2.76 2.88
CA MET A 70 -8.56 -2.08 2.48
C MET A 70 -8.07 -1.07 3.53
N ILE A 71 -8.98 -0.41 4.23
CA ILE A 71 -8.68 0.66 5.18
C ILE A 71 -8.76 0.12 6.61
N CYS A 72 -7.72 0.36 7.41
CA CYS A 72 -7.70 0.04 8.83
C CYS A 72 -8.91 0.65 9.56
N LYS A 73 -9.76 -0.17 10.18
CA LYS A 73 -10.97 0.29 10.88
C LYS A 73 -10.70 1.33 11.98
N ASN A 74 -9.56 1.21 12.67
CA ASN A 74 -9.15 2.21 13.68
C ASN A 74 -8.93 3.61 13.09
N MET A 75 -8.65 3.74 11.80
CA MET A 75 -8.48 5.03 11.12
C MET A 75 -9.84 5.64 10.71
N LEU A 76 -10.86 4.81 10.44
CA LEU A 76 -12.22 5.26 10.13
C LEU A 76 -12.93 5.86 11.36
N THR A 77 -12.63 5.36 12.56
CA THR A 77 -13.15 5.89 13.83
C THR A 77 -12.44 7.17 14.31
N MET A 78 -11.29 7.50 13.69
CA MET A 78 -10.40 8.61 14.08
C MET A 78 -10.55 9.85 13.19
N GLY A 79 -11.68 10.02 12.50
CA GLY A 79 -12.02 11.19 11.66
C GLY A 79 -12.06 12.56 12.37
N GLY A 80 -11.42 12.70 13.54
CA GLY A 80 -11.30 13.95 14.30
C GLY A 80 -9.94 14.20 14.97
N VAL A 81 -8.94 13.30 14.92
CA VAL A 81 -7.65 13.56 15.59
C VAL A 81 -6.47 13.33 14.64
N LYS A 82 -5.99 14.42 14.04
CA LYS A 82 -4.64 14.48 13.47
C LYS A 82 -3.62 14.42 14.60
N ASN A 83 -3.24 13.22 15.02
CA ASN A 83 -2.00 12.99 15.76
C ASN A 83 -1.54 11.55 15.54
N HIS A 84 -0.52 11.37 14.70
CA HIS A 84 0.34 10.19 14.74
C HIS A 84 1.70 10.59 15.33
N PRO A 85 1.85 10.64 16.67
CA PRO A 85 3.17 10.52 17.25
C PRO A 85 3.55 9.05 17.13
N ARG A 86 4.50 8.75 16.24
CA ARG A 86 5.23 7.48 16.30
C ARG A 86 5.61 7.24 17.75
N LEU A 87 5.24 6.08 18.29
CA LEU A 87 5.65 5.66 19.63
C LEU A 87 7.15 5.94 19.76
N LYS A 88 7.50 6.91 20.61
CA LYS A 88 8.85 6.97 21.18
C LYS A 88 8.98 5.71 22.04
N ARG A 89 9.47 4.64 21.41
CA ARG A 89 10.00 3.49 22.12
C ARG A 89 11.37 3.92 22.63
N PHE A 90 11.44 4.02 23.95
CA PHE A 90 12.57 4.06 24.88
C PHE A 90 13.93 4.49 24.32
#